data_AF-A0A8J8FRK4-F1
#
_entry.id   AF-A0A8J8FRK4-F1
#
_cell.length_a   1.000
_cell.length_b   1.000
_cell.length_c   1.000
_cell.angle_alpha   90.00
_cell.angle_beta   90.00
_cell.angle_gamma   90.00
#
_symmetry.space_group_name_H-M   'P 1'
#
loop_
_entity.id
_entity.type
_entity.pdbx_description
1 polymer ?
#
loop_
_entity_poly.entity_id
_entity_poly.type
_entity_poly.pdbx_seq_one_letter_code
_entity_poly.pdbx_strand_id
1 'polypeptide(L)' 'LGNGAGYYDRLLNQVRTDTQLTAVCYESQLCDKVMMETHDIYMHTVLTEKNCYMNHPL' A
#
# COMPACT_ATOMS: atom_id res chain seq x y z
N LEU A 1 -3.18 -6.71 0.95
CA LEU A 1 -2.63 -7.61 1.99
C LEU A 1 -1.37 -8.28 1.45
N GLY A 2 -0.28 -8.23 2.21
CA GLY A 2 0.95 -8.95 1.87
C GLY A 2 0.88 -10.43 2.25
N ASN A 3 1.98 -11.16 2.06
CA ASN A 3 2.08 -12.59 2.38
C ASN A 3 2.27 -12.89 3.89
N GLY A 4 2.07 -11.92 4.78
CA GLY A 4 2.05 -12.11 6.24
C GLY A 4 3.40 -12.26 6.96
N ALA A 5 4.53 -12.20 6.25
CA ALA A 5 5.87 -12.38 6.85
C ALA A 5 6.60 -11.06 7.22
N GLY A 6 5.92 -9.92 7.14
CA GLY A 6 6.47 -8.62 7.56
C GLY A 6 7.67 -8.10 6.75
N TYR A 7 7.92 -8.65 5.55
CA TYR A 7 9.06 -8.21 4.72
C TYR A 7 8.87 -6.82 4.16
N TYR A 8 7.67 -6.53 3.63
CA TYR A 8 7.36 -5.22 3.06
C TYR A 8 7.28 -4.16 4.14
N ASP A 9 6.69 -4.44 5.30
CA ASP A 9 6.57 -3.46 6.39
C ASP A 9 7.95 -2.98 6.86
N ARG A 10 8.89 -3.91 7.05
CA ARG A 10 10.28 -3.60 7.41
C ARG A 10 11.02 -2.80 6.34
N LEU A 11 10.85 -3.15 5.06
CA LEU A 11 11.49 -2.46 3.95
C LEU A 11 10.93 -1.05 3.77
N LEU A 12 9.60 -0.93 3.73
CA LEU A 12 8.88 0.30 3.42
C LEU A 12 9.02 1.33 4.55
N ASN A 13 9.21 0.89 5.79
CA ASN A 13 9.51 1.80 6.90
C ASN A 13 10.93 2.42 6.85
N GLN A 14 11.79 1.95 5.93
CA GLN A 14 13.18 2.43 5.80
C GLN A 14 13.43 3.24 4.53
N VAL A 15 12.42 3.43 3.69
CA VAL A 15 12.55 4.23 2.47
C VAL A 15 12.67 5.71 2.81
N ARG A 16 13.21 6.52 1.88
CA ARG A 16 13.24 7.97 2.06
C ARG A 16 11.82 8.52 2.13
N THR A 17 11.64 9.61 2.87
CA THR A 17 10.34 10.28 3.04
C THR A 17 9.75 10.81 1.73
N ASP A 18 10.57 11.05 0.71
CA ASP A 18 10.14 11.47 -0.63
C ASP A 18 9.95 10.30 -1.62
N THR A 19 10.08 9.06 -1.14
CA THR A 19 9.84 7.87 -1.97
C THR A 19 8.35 7.68 -2.20
N GLN A 20 7.93 7.57 -3.46
CA GLN A 20 6.55 7.23 -3.80
C GLN A 20 6.29 5.73 -3.61
N LEU A 21 5.31 5.38 -2.76
CA LEU A 21 4.85 4.00 -2.57
C LEU A 21 3.58 3.74 -3.39
N THR A 22 3.68 2.89 -4.40
CA THR A 22 2.57 2.49 -5.27
C THR A 22 2.33 0.98 -5.17
N ALA A 23 1.17 0.58 -4.67
CA ALA A 23 0.71 -0.80 -4.77
C ALA A 23 0.13 -1.06 -6.15
N VAL A 24 0.42 -2.24 -6.70
CA VAL A 24 -0.19 -2.74 -7.94
C VAL A 24 -0.98 -3.99 -7.60
N CYS A 25 -2.25 -4.01 -7.96
CA CYS A 25 -3.13 -5.15 -7.74
C CYS A 25 -4.24 -5.18 -8.80
N TYR A 26 -4.98 -6.28 -8.90
CA TYR A 26 -6.21 -6.30 -9.68
C TYR A 26 -7.30 -5.49 -8.99
N GLU A 27 -8.24 -4.92 -9.77
CA GLU A 27 -9.42 -4.24 -9.23
C GLU A 27 -10.22 -5.14 -8.28
N SER A 28 -10.27 -6.45 -8.59
CA SER A 28 -10.97 -7.45 -7.76
C SER A 28 -10.36 -7.67 -6.37
N GLN A 29 -9.14 -7.16 -6.12
CA GLN A 29 -8.48 -7.24 -4.83
C GLN A 29 -8.77 -6.03 -3.95
N LEU A 30 -9.46 -5.01 -4.46
CA LEU A 30 -9.95 -3.90 -3.67
C LEU A 30 -11.08 -4.37 -2.75
N CYS A 31 -11.14 -3.79 -1.55
CA CYS A 31 -12.20 -4.04 -0.58
C CYS A 31 -12.45 -2.76 0.22
N ASP A 32 -13.65 -2.64 0.79
CA ASP A 32 -14.06 -1.44 1.52
C ASP A 32 -13.17 -1.15 2.74
N LYS A 33 -12.63 -2.21 3.36
CA LYS A 33 -11.78 -2.10 4.53
C LYS A 33 -10.74 -3.22 4.60
N VAL A 34 -9.48 -2.84 4.78
CA VAL A 34 -8.40 -3.74 5.16
C VAL A 34 -8.26 -3.74 6.68
N MET A 35 -8.07 -4.92 7.27
CA MET A 35 -7.68 -5.03 8.67
C MET A 35 -6.20 -4.65 8.78
N MET A 36 -5.94 -3.47 9.33
CA MET A 36 -4.60 -2.90 9.47
C MET A 36 -4.08 -3.13 10.90
N GLU A 37 -2.81 -3.49 11.02
CA GLU A 37 -2.07 -3.51 12.28
C GLU A 37 -1.18 -2.25 12.41
N THR A 38 -0.72 -1.97 13.62
CA THR A 38 0.09 -0.77 13.92
C THR A 38 1.38 -0.68 13.10
N HIS A 39 1.88 -1.81 12.59
CA HIS A 39 3.11 -1.89 11.82
C HIS A 39 2.90 -1.85 10.31
N ASP A 40 1.66 -1.90 9.83
CA ASP A 40 1.38 -1.87 8.39
C ASP A 40 1.65 -0.48 7.81
N ILE A 41 2.23 -0.45 6.62
CA ILE A 41 2.54 0.79 5.90
C ILE A 41 1.47 1.09 4.84
N TYR A 42 0.90 2.29 4.88
CA TYR A 42 0.01 2.78 3.83
C TYR A 42 0.77 3.11 2.55
N MET A 43 0.16 2.78 1.41
CA MET A 43 0.65 3.22 0.11
C MET A 43 0.11 4.62 -0.20
N HIS A 44 0.88 5.38 -0.97
CA HIS A 44 0.42 6.66 -1.52
C HIS A 44 -0.53 6.45 -2.70
N THR A 45 -0.34 5.37 -3.46
CA THR A 45 -1.15 5.06 -4.64
C THR A 45 -1.49 3.58 -4.73
N VAL A 46 -2.68 3.26 -5.23
CA VAL A 46 -3.07 1.91 -5.67
C VAL A 46 -3.40 1.97 -7.16
N LEU A 47 -2.68 1.18 -7.94
CA LEU A 47 -2.86 1.07 -9.38
C LEU A 47 -3.49 -0.29 -9.72
N THR A 48 -4.56 -0.26 -10.49
CA THR A 48 -5.23 -1.45 -11.03
C THR A 48 -5.27 -1.43 -12.54
N GLU A 49 -5.81 -2.49 -13.15
CA GLU A 49 -6.07 -2.52 -14.59
C GLU A 49 -7.17 -1.53 -15.03
N LYS A 50 -7.91 -0.91 -14.10
CA LYS A 50 -9.03 0.00 -14.39
C LYS A 50 -8.79 1.44 -13.95
N ASN A 51 -8.05 1.67 -12.86
CA ASN A 51 -7.95 3.00 -12.27
C ASN A 51 -6.65 3.20 -11.46
N CYS A 52 -6.36 4.47 -11.16
CA CYS A 52 -5.27 4.89 -10.28
C CYS A 52 -5.86 5.67 -9.10
N TYR A 53 -5.80 5.07 -7.91
CA TYR A 53 -6.31 5.65 -6.67
C TYR A 53 -5.17 6.32 -5.92
N MET A 54 -5.23 7.64 -5.75
CA MET A 54 -4.22 8.39 -5.00
C MET A 54 -4.76 8.79 -3.63
N ASN A 55 -4.00 8.51 -2.59
CA ASN A 55 -4.21 9.11 -1.29
C ASN A 55 -3.33 10.36 -1.23
N HIS A 56 -3.92 11.55 -1.13
CA HIS A 56 -3.12 12.75 -0.91
C HIS A 56 -2.56 12.72 0.51
N PRO A 57 -1.23 12.76 0.71
CA PRO A 57 -0.69 13.03 2.03
C PRO A 57 -1.09 14.46 2.42
N LEU A 58 -1.63 14.61 3.64
CA LEU A 58 -1.79 15.91 4.29
C LEU A 58 -0.41 16.51 4.62
#